data_AF-A0A7C5HXM0-F1
#
_entry.id   AF-A0A7C5HXM0-F1
#
_cell.length_a   1.000
_cell.length_b   1.000
_cell.length_c   1.000
_cell.angle_alpha   90.00
_cell.angle_beta   90.00
_cell.angle_gamma   90.00
#
_symmetry.space_group_name_H-M   'P 1'
#
loop_
_entity.id
_entity.type
_entity.pdbx_description
1 polymer ?
#
loop_
_entity_poly.entity_id
_entity_poly.type
_entity_poly.pdbx_seq_one_letter_code
_entity_poly.pdbx_strand_id
1 'polypeptide(L)'
;MKLRIEKRKDLPFYMNILVPVVSIIFSLLVMGIILLIFFQRSGMSWGQAFSETLSAYGEMFSWPFGNVYGIYQTLLKMVPLAFVGLGLSFAYRMKIWNIGGEGQLYMGAFAATWGALFLFNGIENKFLMITLILLMGAAFGALWAAIPAFMKAFAKTDEIVVTLMLNYVAIFWVDYLVYGPWKDPKGYNFPLTAEYPESAKLPTMFNGEVHVGIIMVIVLAVILQYVYSR
;
A
#
# COMPACT_ATOMS: atom_id res chain seq x y z
N MET A 1 -25.61 -11.12 -46.80
CA MET A 1 -24.48 -10.47 -46.09
C MET A 1 -24.46 -11.00 -44.67
N LYS A 2 -23.49 -11.86 -44.29
CA LYS A 2 -23.39 -12.40 -42.92
C LYS A 2 -22.56 -11.43 -42.09
N LEU A 3 -23.19 -10.69 -41.19
CA LEU A 3 -22.49 -9.87 -40.20
C LEU A 3 -21.71 -10.81 -39.26
N ARG A 4 -20.40 -10.60 -39.16
CA ARG A 4 -19.51 -11.33 -38.25
C ARG A 4 -19.05 -10.36 -37.17
N ILE A 5 -19.42 -10.65 -35.93
CA ILE A 5 -18.97 -9.86 -34.76
C ILE A 5 -17.59 -10.38 -34.38
N GLU A 6 -16.57 -9.56 -34.58
CA GLU A 6 -15.19 -9.85 -34.18
C GLU A 6 -14.75 -8.90 -33.06
N LYS A 7 -14.02 -9.43 -32.08
CA LYS A 7 -13.49 -8.63 -30.96
C LYS A 7 -12.42 -7.69 -31.52
N ARG A 8 -12.69 -6.38 -31.46
CA ARG A 8 -11.75 -5.34 -31.90
C ARG A 8 -10.49 -5.38 -31.02
N LYS A 9 -9.34 -5.68 -31.63
CA LYS A 9 -8.06 -5.79 -30.91
C LYS A 9 -7.38 -4.44 -30.70
N ASP A 10 -7.62 -3.50 -31.61
CA ASP A 10 -6.99 -2.18 -31.59
C ASP A 10 -8.04 -1.07 -31.38
N LEU A 11 -7.83 -0.29 -30.33
CA LEU A 11 -8.58 0.95 -30.13
C LEU A 11 -7.93 2.05 -30.96
N PRO A 12 -8.71 2.86 -31.69
CA PRO A 12 -8.15 4.01 -32.38
C PRO A 12 -7.57 5.01 -31.37
N PHE A 13 -6.51 5.72 -31.76
CA PHE A 13 -5.74 6.60 -30.87
C PHE A 13 -6.60 7.56 -30.02
N TYR A 14 -7.66 8.13 -30.59
CA TYR A 14 -8.57 9.02 -29.87
C TYR A 14 -9.31 8.32 -28.71
N MET A 15 -9.67 7.04 -28.85
CA MET A 15 -10.32 6.28 -27.78
C MET A 15 -9.39 6.02 -26.60
N ASN A 16 -8.08 5.85 -26.85
CA ASN A 16 -7.10 5.65 -25.79
C ASN A 16 -6.94 6.88 -24.88
N ILE A 17 -7.27 8.08 -25.37
CA ILE A 17 -7.24 9.33 -24.58
C ILE A 17 -8.63 9.65 -24.04
N LEU A 18 -9.67 9.56 -24.89
CA LEU A 18 -11.02 9.92 -24.52
C LEU A 18 -11.58 9.04 -23.40
N VAL A 19 -11.33 7.73 -23.43
CA VAL A 19 -11.86 6.83 -22.41
C VAL A 19 -11.35 7.20 -21.02
N PRO A 20 -10.02 7.29 -20.75
CA PRO A 20 -9.53 7.74 -19.44
C PRO A 20 -10.03 9.13 -19.03
N VAL A 21 -10.02 10.11 -19.94
CA VAL A 21 -10.45 11.48 -19.64
C VAL A 21 -11.92 11.52 -19.26
N VAL A 22 -12.79 10.87 -20.02
CA VAL A 22 -14.22 10.78 -19.71
C VAL A 22 -14.45 10.03 -18.40
N SER A 23 -13.71 8.95 -18.14
CA SER A 23 -13.78 8.22 -16.87
C SER A 23 -13.38 9.09 -15.67
N ILE A 24 -12.35 9.92 -15.79
CA ILE A 24 -11.92 10.86 -14.74
C ILE A 24 -12.98 11.95 -14.53
N ILE A 25 -13.50 12.55 -15.59
CA ILE A 25 -14.55 13.57 -15.48
C ILE A 25 -15.80 12.95 -14.83
N PHE A 26 -16.20 11.76 -15.28
CA PHE A 26 -17.35 11.06 -14.73
C PHE A 26 -17.15 10.71 -13.26
N SER A 27 -15.97 10.21 -12.85
CA SER A 27 -15.71 9.89 -11.45
C SER A 27 -15.70 11.12 -10.56
N LEU A 28 -15.12 12.25 -11.02
CA LEU A 28 -15.18 13.53 -10.31
C LEU A 28 -16.63 14.02 -10.21
N LEU A 29 -17.43 13.93 -11.26
CA LEU A 29 -18.85 14.33 -11.19
C LEU A 29 -19.63 13.46 -10.19
N VAL A 30 -19.48 12.15 -10.24
CA VAL A 30 -20.16 11.22 -9.33
C VAL A 30 -19.74 11.47 -7.88
N MET A 31 -18.43 11.59 -7.62
CA MET A 31 -17.92 11.91 -6.29
C MET A 31 -18.41 13.29 -5.83
N GLY A 32 -18.51 14.26 -6.73
CA GLY A 32 -18.93 15.62 -6.42
C GLY A 32 -20.38 15.68 -6.02
N ILE A 33 -21.23 14.90 -6.69
CA ILE A 33 -22.63 14.71 -6.29
C ILE A 33 -22.72 14.05 -4.90
N ILE A 34 -21.90 13.04 -4.63
CA ILE A 34 -21.87 12.37 -3.32
C ILE A 34 -21.46 13.35 -2.22
N LEU A 35 -20.39 14.12 -2.42
CA LEU A 35 -19.91 15.14 -1.47
C LEU A 35 -20.94 16.25 -1.26
N LEU A 36 -21.58 16.72 -2.33
CA LEU A 36 -22.64 17.72 -2.26
C LEU A 36 -23.81 17.24 -1.40
N ILE A 37 -24.25 15.99 -1.60
CA ILE A 37 -25.32 15.38 -0.80
C ILE A 37 -24.85 15.20 0.65
N PHE A 38 -23.60 14.79 0.88
CA PHE A 38 -23.03 14.63 2.21
C PHE A 38 -23.06 15.97 2.98
N PHE A 39 -22.51 17.04 2.41
CA PHE A 39 -22.49 18.37 3.05
C PHE A 39 -23.88 18.97 3.22
N GLN A 40 -24.77 18.77 2.25
CA GLN A 40 -26.17 19.19 2.39
C GLN A 40 -26.86 18.47 3.55
N ARG A 41 -26.62 17.16 3.72
CA ARG A 41 -27.15 16.38 4.85
C ARG A 41 -26.56 16.78 6.19
N SER A 42 -25.38 17.40 6.22
CA SER A 42 -24.81 18.01 7.42
C SER A 42 -25.52 19.30 7.87
N GLY A 43 -26.57 19.75 7.16
CA GLY A 43 -27.37 20.92 7.52
C GLY A 43 -27.01 22.20 6.75
N MET A 44 -26.13 22.10 5.74
CA MET A 44 -25.72 23.24 4.93
C MET A 44 -26.73 23.56 3.81
N SER A 45 -26.83 24.83 3.43
CA SER A 45 -27.57 25.24 2.21
C SER A 45 -26.89 24.68 0.95
N TRP A 46 -27.63 24.45 -0.13
CA TRP A 46 -27.09 23.97 -1.41
C TRP A 46 -25.92 24.81 -1.95
N GLY A 47 -25.96 26.14 -1.76
CA GLY A 47 -24.87 27.02 -2.16
C GLY A 47 -23.59 26.82 -1.33
N GLN A 48 -23.75 26.60 -0.02
CA GLN A 48 -22.63 26.31 0.90
C GLN A 48 -22.06 24.92 0.62
N ALA A 49 -22.92 23.90 0.50
CA ALA A 49 -22.52 22.55 0.18
C ALA A 49 -21.76 22.46 -1.16
N PHE A 50 -22.15 23.27 -2.16
CA PHE A 50 -21.42 23.37 -3.42
C PHE A 50 -20.02 23.98 -3.25
N SER A 51 -19.92 25.08 -2.50
CA SER A 51 -18.63 25.69 -2.17
C SER A 51 -17.72 24.73 -1.42
N GLU A 52 -18.23 24.03 -0.40
CA GLU A 52 -17.45 23.04 0.37
C GLU A 52 -17.03 21.84 -0.49
N THR A 53 -17.89 21.40 -1.42
CA THR A 53 -17.53 20.35 -2.38
C THR A 53 -16.37 20.77 -3.28
N LEU A 54 -16.37 22.02 -3.78
CA LEU A 54 -15.25 22.56 -4.55
C LEU A 54 -13.99 22.73 -3.70
N SER A 55 -14.13 23.21 -2.45
CA SER A 55 -13.03 23.30 -1.49
C SER A 55 -12.41 21.93 -1.22
N ALA A 56 -13.22 20.88 -1.06
CA ALA A 56 -12.74 19.51 -0.86
C ALA A 56 -11.86 19.02 -2.03
N TYR A 57 -12.21 19.37 -3.28
CA TYR A 57 -11.32 19.10 -4.41
C TYR A 57 -10.05 19.93 -4.39
N GLY A 58 -10.14 21.22 -4.03
CA GLY A 58 -8.98 22.07 -3.82
C GLY A 58 -8.03 21.47 -2.78
N GLU A 59 -8.57 21.01 -1.66
CA GLU A 59 -7.85 20.34 -0.58
C GLU A 59 -7.20 19.03 -1.01
N MET A 60 -7.90 18.23 -1.82
CA MET A 60 -7.36 16.98 -2.36
C MET A 60 -6.04 17.20 -3.15
N PHE A 61 -5.89 18.35 -3.80
CA PHE A 61 -4.66 18.73 -4.49
C PHE A 61 -3.66 19.50 -3.61
N SER A 62 -4.15 20.37 -2.73
CA SER A 62 -3.28 21.22 -1.91
C SER A 62 -2.64 20.47 -0.73
N TRP A 63 -3.28 19.44 -0.17
CA TRP A 63 -2.67 18.68 0.93
C TRP A 63 -1.42 17.90 0.53
N PRO A 64 -1.40 17.17 -0.61
CA PRO A 64 -0.20 16.44 -1.02
C PRO A 64 0.92 17.35 -1.57
N PHE A 65 0.58 18.46 -2.22
CA PHE A 65 1.53 19.26 -3.02
C PHE A 65 1.65 20.73 -2.61
N GLY A 66 0.80 21.23 -1.72
CA GLY A 66 0.71 22.64 -1.37
C GLY A 66 1.79 23.13 -0.40
N ASN A 67 2.47 22.22 0.31
CA ASN A 67 3.62 22.57 1.14
C ASN A 67 4.61 21.41 1.27
N VAL A 68 5.78 21.70 1.83
CA VAL A 68 6.90 20.76 1.99
C VAL A 68 6.51 19.55 2.85
N TYR A 69 5.73 19.76 3.92
CA TYR A 69 5.25 18.68 4.77
C TYR A 69 4.33 17.72 4.01
N GLY A 70 3.41 18.25 3.19
CA GLY A 70 2.54 17.47 2.32
C GLY A 70 3.31 16.58 1.36
N ILE A 71 4.40 17.11 0.78
CA ILE A 71 5.29 16.34 -0.10
C ILE A 71 5.95 15.21 0.69
N TYR A 72 6.47 15.47 1.90
CA TYR A 72 7.09 14.43 2.74
C TYR A 72 6.09 13.33 3.11
N GLN A 73 4.89 13.68 3.55
CA GLN A 73 3.84 12.69 3.87
C GLN A 73 3.43 11.86 2.64
N THR A 74 3.35 12.49 1.46
CA THR A 74 3.06 11.80 0.20
C THR A 74 4.16 10.80 -0.14
N LEU A 75 5.42 11.21 -0.01
CA LEU A 75 6.57 10.34 -0.23
C LEU A 75 6.61 9.16 0.75
N LEU A 76 6.35 9.40 2.04
CA LEU A 76 6.30 8.36 3.07
C LEU A 76 5.22 7.31 2.77
N LYS A 77 4.01 7.73 2.39
CA LYS A 77 2.92 6.81 2.02
C LYS A 77 3.21 6.04 0.73
N MET A 78 3.97 6.62 -0.18
CA MET A 78 4.40 5.97 -1.42
C MET A 78 5.35 4.79 -1.16
N VAL A 79 6.22 4.86 -0.14
CA VAL A 79 7.25 3.84 0.12
C VAL A 79 6.67 2.40 0.21
N PRO A 80 5.72 2.08 1.11
CA PRO A 80 5.20 0.71 1.20
C PRO A 80 4.48 0.27 -0.09
N LEU A 81 3.75 1.19 -0.75
CA LEU A 81 3.06 0.89 -2.01
C LEU A 81 4.06 0.57 -3.13
N ALA A 82 5.18 1.30 -3.19
CA ALA A 82 6.22 1.07 -4.16
C ALA A 82 6.94 -0.26 -3.92
N PHE A 83 7.24 -0.63 -2.67
CA PHE A 83 7.79 -1.96 -2.36
C PHE A 83 6.87 -3.09 -2.80
N VAL A 84 5.56 -2.98 -2.53
CA VAL A 84 4.58 -3.96 -3.00
C VAL A 84 4.54 -4.01 -4.53
N GLY A 85 4.52 -2.87 -5.20
CA GLY A 85 4.55 -2.80 -6.67
C GLY A 85 5.80 -3.42 -7.28
N LEU A 86 6.98 -3.16 -6.70
CA LEU A 86 8.25 -3.75 -7.12
C LEU A 86 8.24 -5.27 -6.94
N GLY A 87 7.76 -5.79 -5.81
CA GLY A 87 7.61 -7.23 -5.58
C GLY A 87 6.65 -7.89 -6.57
N LEU A 88 5.48 -7.30 -6.80
CA LEU A 88 4.49 -7.81 -7.75
C LEU A 88 4.97 -7.76 -9.21
N SER A 89 5.81 -6.78 -9.57
CA SER A 89 6.37 -6.68 -10.92
C SER A 89 7.18 -7.93 -11.31
N PHE A 90 7.80 -8.60 -10.33
CA PHE A 90 8.48 -9.88 -10.54
C PHE A 90 7.49 -11.01 -10.81
N ALA A 91 6.41 -11.11 -10.02
CA ALA A 91 5.37 -12.13 -10.20
C ALA A 91 4.65 -12.00 -11.55
N TYR A 92 4.33 -10.77 -11.97
CA TYR A 92 3.66 -10.52 -13.26
C TYR A 92 4.53 -10.88 -14.45
N ARG A 93 5.86 -10.77 -14.33
CA ARG A 93 6.79 -11.26 -15.35
C ARG A 93 6.71 -12.77 -15.55
N MET A 94 6.43 -13.52 -14.49
CA MET A 94 6.21 -14.97 -14.53
C MET A 94 4.77 -15.34 -14.95
N LYS A 95 3.94 -14.37 -15.34
CA LYS A 95 2.51 -14.53 -15.66
C LYS A 95 1.68 -15.10 -14.50
N ILE A 96 2.13 -14.88 -13.27
CA ILE A 96 1.39 -15.24 -12.06
C ILE A 96 0.61 -14.02 -11.60
N TRP A 97 -0.71 -14.14 -11.54
CA TRP A 97 -1.61 -13.08 -11.11
C TRP A 97 -1.71 -13.07 -9.59
N ASN A 98 -0.76 -12.41 -8.95
CA ASN A 98 -0.76 -12.18 -7.50
C ASN A 98 -1.41 -10.82 -7.18
N ILE A 99 -2.48 -10.83 -6.38
CA ILE A 99 -3.09 -9.62 -5.81
C ILE A 99 -3.02 -9.61 -4.27
N GLY A 100 -2.21 -10.49 -3.69
CA GLY A 100 -1.99 -10.69 -2.26
C GLY A 100 -0.83 -9.89 -1.68
N GLY A 101 -0.36 -8.86 -2.39
CA GLY A 101 0.82 -8.08 -1.99
C GLY A 101 0.62 -7.33 -0.68
N GLU A 102 -0.61 -6.89 -0.40
CA GLU A 102 -0.99 -6.25 0.86
C GLU A 102 -0.82 -7.21 2.04
N GLY A 103 -1.37 -8.43 1.97
CA GLY A 103 -1.23 -9.42 3.04
C GLY A 103 0.22 -9.82 3.29
N GLN A 104 1.04 -9.93 2.24
CA GLN A 104 2.48 -10.17 2.37
C GLN A 104 3.18 -9.02 3.11
N LEU A 105 2.82 -7.76 2.81
CA LEU A 105 3.33 -6.59 3.52
C LEU A 105 2.92 -6.61 5.00
N TYR A 106 1.64 -6.89 5.29
CA TYR A 106 1.14 -6.98 6.68
C TYR A 106 1.86 -8.07 7.47
N MET A 107 2.07 -9.26 6.89
CA MET A 107 2.80 -10.34 7.56
C MET A 107 4.29 -10.05 7.71
N GLY A 108 4.88 -9.32 6.76
CA GLY A 108 6.25 -8.81 6.91
C GLY A 108 6.36 -7.77 8.03
N ALA A 109 5.40 -6.85 8.13
CA ALA A 109 5.32 -5.86 9.21
C ALA A 109 5.13 -6.55 10.56
N PHE A 110 4.23 -7.53 10.66
CA PHE A 110 4.08 -8.38 11.84
C PHE A 110 5.41 -8.98 12.29
N ALA A 111 6.16 -9.60 11.38
CA ALA A 111 7.44 -10.24 11.73
C ALA A 111 8.52 -9.24 12.13
N ALA A 112 8.59 -8.09 11.46
CA ALA A 112 9.51 -7.02 11.81
C ALA A 112 9.20 -6.44 13.21
N THR A 113 7.93 -6.20 13.52
CA THR A 113 7.46 -5.76 14.85
C THR A 113 7.74 -6.82 15.91
N TRP A 114 7.47 -8.09 15.60
CA TRP A 114 7.75 -9.20 16.51
C TRP A 114 9.25 -9.29 16.85
N GLY A 115 10.09 -9.19 15.81
CA GLY A 115 11.55 -9.15 15.93
C GLY A 115 12.03 -8.00 16.80
N ALA A 116 11.55 -6.79 16.51
CA ALA A 116 11.96 -5.56 17.18
C ALA A 116 11.55 -5.50 18.66
N LEU A 117 10.35 -5.97 19.02
CA LEU A 117 9.80 -5.82 20.37
C LEU A 117 10.05 -7.02 21.29
N PHE A 118 10.12 -8.23 20.74
CA PHE A 118 10.09 -9.44 21.56
C PHE A 118 11.32 -10.34 21.38
N LEU A 119 11.91 -10.38 20.18
CA LEU A 119 12.98 -11.33 19.88
C LEU A 119 14.39 -10.75 20.04
N PHE A 120 14.63 -9.53 19.56
CA PHE A 120 15.95 -8.91 19.48
C PHE A 120 16.23 -7.88 20.58
N ASN A 121 15.67 -8.12 21.76
CA ASN A 121 15.87 -7.27 22.91
C ASN A 121 17.36 -7.15 23.25
N GLY A 122 17.85 -5.91 23.40
CA GLY A 122 19.25 -5.60 23.72
C GLY A 122 20.18 -5.37 22.52
N ILE A 123 19.72 -5.50 21.27
CA ILE A 123 20.54 -5.10 20.12
C ILE A 123 20.52 -3.57 19.97
N GLU A 124 21.59 -2.91 20.40
CA GLU A 124 21.76 -1.45 20.25
C GLU A 124 22.33 -1.06 18.89
N ASN A 125 23.04 -1.97 18.21
CA ASN A 125 23.59 -1.70 16.88
C ASN A 125 22.46 -1.57 15.85
N LYS A 126 22.23 -0.32 15.41
CA LYS A 126 21.16 0.04 14.46
C LYS A 126 21.25 -0.69 13.13
N PHE A 127 22.45 -0.86 12.57
CA PHE A 127 22.62 -1.54 11.29
C PHE A 127 22.25 -3.02 11.39
N LEU A 128 22.70 -3.68 12.46
CA LEU A 128 22.39 -5.08 12.73
C LEU A 128 20.89 -5.27 12.97
N MET A 129 20.29 -4.45 13.85
CA MET A 129 18.85 -4.53 14.18
C MET A 129 17.99 -4.36 12.92
N ILE A 130 18.23 -3.31 12.12
CA ILE A 130 17.48 -3.06 10.88
C ILE A 130 17.64 -4.22 9.89
N THR A 131 18.85 -4.74 9.72
CA THR A 131 19.09 -5.87 8.82
C THR A 131 18.30 -7.10 9.24
N LEU A 132 18.31 -7.43 10.54
CA LEU A 132 17.60 -8.60 11.07
C LEU A 132 16.07 -8.48 10.90
N ILE A 133 15.48 -7.33 11.24
CA ILE A 133 14.03 -7.14 11.11
C ILE A 133 13.59 -7.07 9.64
N LEU A 134 14.42 -6.52 8.74
CA LEU A 134 14.15 -6.55 7.29
C LEU A 134 14.19 -7.98 6.74
N LEU A 135 15.17 -8.79 7.15
CA LEU A 135 15.24 -10.20 6.77
C LEU A 135 14.06 -11.00 7.32
N MET A 136 13.66 -10.76 8.57
CA MET A 136 12.45 -11.37 9.13
C MET A 136 11.20 -10.97 8.36
N GLY A 137 11.04 -9.68 8.04
CA GLY A 137 9.91 -9.19 7.26
C GLY A 137 9.85 -9.83 5.87
N ALA A 138 10.98 -9.89 5.17
CA ALA A 138 11.07 -10.54 3.87
C ALA A 138 10.77 -12.05 3.96
N ALA A 139 11.28 -12.74 4.97
CA ALA A 139 11.03 -14.16 5.19
C ALA A 139 9.55 -14.45 5.44
N PHE A 140 8.89 -13.70 6.32
CA PHE A 140 7.46 -13.90 6.61
C PHE A 140 6.56 -13.48 5.44
N GLY A 141 6.91 -12.42 4.71
CA GLY A 141 6.22 -12.07 3.46
C GLY A 141 6.33 -13.20 2.42
N ALA A 142 7.51 -13.80 2.28
CA ALA A 142 7.74 -14.94 1.39
C ALA A 142 6.99 -16.20 1.85
N LEU A 143 6.99 -16.50 3.16
CA LEU A 143 6.21 -17.60 3.74
C LEU A 143 4.71 -17.39 3.51
N TRP A 144 4.22 -16.17 3.61
CA TRP A 144 2.82 -15.86 3.33
C TRP A 144 2.47 -16.05 1.86
N ALA A 145 3.36 -15.63 0.95
CA ALA A 145 3.22 -15.86 -0.49
C ALA A 145 3.33 -17.35 -0.86
N ALA A 146 4.02 -18.16 -0.06
CA ALA A 146 4.14 -19.60 -0.28
C ALA A 146 2.82 -20.34 -0.10
N ILE A 147 1.90 -19.84 0.73
CA ILE A 147 0.57 -20.44 0.95
C ILE A 147 -0.24 -20.52 -0.36
N PRO A 148 -0.55 -19.40 -1.05
CA PRO A 148 -1.27 -19.46 -2.32
C PRO A 148 -0.46 -20.16 -3.41
N ALA A 149 0.89 -20.04 -3.40
CA ALA A 149 1.73 -20.76 -4.35
C ALA A 149 1.61 -22.28 -4.20
N PHE A 150 1.61 -22.80 -2.96
CA PHE A 150 1.40 -24.21 -2.65
C PHE A 150 -0.01 -24.66 -3.05
N MET A 151 -1.04 -23.89 -2.70
CA MET A 151 -2.42 -24.21 -3.07
C MET A 151 -2.64 -24.19 -4.59
N LYS A 152 -1.92 -23.34 -5.33
CA LYS A 152 -1.93 -23.35 -6.79
C LYS A 152 -1.24 -24.58 -7.35
N ALA A 153 -0.04 -24.90 -6.85
CA ALA A 153 0.78 -26.00 -7.35
C ALA A 153 0.15 -27.38 -7.12
N PHE A 154 -0.42 -27.60 -5.93
CA PHE A 154 -0.92 -28.91 -5.52
C PHE A 154 -2.45 -29.03 -5.60
N ALA A 155 -3.18 -27.99 -5.16
CA ALA A 155 -4.64 -28.03 -5.11
C ALA A 155 -5.32 -27.41 -6.35
N LYS A 156 -4.56 -26.89 -7.32
CA LYS A 156 -5.06 -26.29 -8.58
C LYS A 156 -6.13 -25.22 -8.37
N THR A 157 -6.05 -24.49 -7.28
CA THR A 157 -6.98 -23.41 -6.92
C THR A 157 -6.74 -22.16 -7.77
N ASP A 158 -7.73 -21.25 -7.77
CA ASP A 158 -7.59 -19.91 -8.34
C ASP A 158 -6.75 -19.04 -7.40
N GLU A 159 -5.55 -18.68 -7.85
CA GLU A 159 -4.57 -17.90 -7.10
C GLU A 159 -5.04 -16.47 -6.82
N ILE A 160 -5.91 -15.91 -7.67
CA ILE A 160 -6.43 -14.54 -7.51
C ILE A 160 -7.35 -14.52 -6.29
N VAL A 161 -8.28 -15.48 -6.22
CA VAL A 161 -9.20 -15.58 -5.08
C VAL A 161 -8.44 -15.87 -3.79
N VAL A 162 -7.53 -16.85 -3.78
CA VAL A 162 -6.80 -17.22 -2.56
C VAL A 162 -5.92 -16.06 -2.08
N THR A 163 -5.18 -15.40 -2.97
CA THR A 163 -4.32 -14.27 -2.59
C THR A 163 -5.13 -13.08 -2.05
N LEU A 164 -6.29 -12.79 -2.64
CA LEU A 164 -7.20 -11.75 -2.13
C LEU A 164 -7.74 -12.10 -0.75
N MET A 165 -8.21 -13.33 -0.55
CA MET A 165 -8.76 -13.76 0.75
C MET A 165 -7.70 -13.73 1.85
N LEU A 166 -6.46 -14.10 1.52
CA LEU A 166 -5.35 -14.05 2.48
C LEU A 166 -4.92 -12.62 2.86
N ASN A 167 -5.25 -11.59 2.07
CA ASN A 167 -5.06 -10.20 2.52
C ASN A 167 -5.91 -9.91 3.76
N TYR A 168 -7.19 -10.25 3.72
CA TYR A 168 -8.10 -10.02 4.85
C TYR A 168 -7.66 -10.79 6.09
N VAL A 169 -7.21 -12.04 5.93
CA VAL A 169 -6.69 -12.83 7.04
C VAL A 169 -5.48 -12.14 7.68
N ALA A 170 -4.53 -11.64 6.89
CA ALA A 170 -3.36 -10.94 7.40
C ALA A 170 -3.72 -9.63 8.11
N ILE A 171 -4.66 -8.86 7.56
CA ILE A 171 -5.14 -7.61 8.17
C ILE A 171 -5.80 -7.92 9.53
N PHE A 172 -6.75 -8.85 9.57
CA PHE A 172 -7.42 -9.22 10.83
C PHE A 172 -6.47 -9.86 11.85
N TRP A 173 -5.44 -10.57 11.39
CA TRP A 173 -4.39 -11.07 12.25
C TRP A 173 -3.62 -9.94 12.94
N VAL A 174 -3.19 -8.93 12.19
CA VAL A 174 -2.49 -7.77 12.74
C VAL A 174 -3.43 -6.95 13.64
N ASP A 175 -4.68 -6.74 13.23
CA ASP A 175 -5.68 -6.05 14.06
C ASP A 175 -5.86 -6.77 15.40
N TYR A 176 -6.04 -8.09 15.39
CA TYR A 176 -6.16 -8.88 16.62
C TYR A 176 -4.98 -8.62 17.58
N LEU A 177 -3.75 -8.57 17.07
CA LEU A 177 -2.56 -8.32 17.87
C LEU A 177 -2.56 -6.91 18.46
N VAL A 178 -2.83 -5.90 17.64
CA VAL A 178 -2.74 -4.48 18.02
C VAL A 178 -3.88 -4.07 18.95
N TYR A 179 -5.06 -4.67 18.82
CA TYR A 179 -6.18 -4.49 19.76
C TYR A 179 -6.08 -5.38 21.00
N GLY A 180 -5.30 -6.47 20.93
CA GLY A 180 -5.18 -7.47 21.98
C GLY A 180 -3.76 -7.58 22.55
N PRO A 181 -3.05 -8.70 22.32
CA PRO A 181 -1.84 -9.05 23.08
C PRO A 181 -0.64 -8.11 22.89
N TRP A 182 -0.57 -7.35 21.80
CA TRP A 182 0.55 -6.44 21.54
C TRP A 182 0.23 -4.98 21.88
N LYS A 183 -1.00 -4.71 22.32
CA LYS A 183 -1.42 -3.38 22.71
C LYS A 183 -0.52 -2.81 23.81
N ASP A 184 -0.02 -1.60 23.61
CA ASP A 184 0.81 -0.93 24.62
C ASP A 184 -0.03 -0.61 25.87
N PRO A 185 0.34 -1.12 27.06
CA PRO A 185 -0.29 -0.72 28.33
C PRO A 185 -0.19 0.79 28.59
N LYS A 186 0.81 1.48 28.02
CA LYS A 186 1.00 2.93 28.12
C LYS A 186 0.34 3.71 26.99
N GLY A 187 -0.27 3.03 26.02
CA GLY A 187 -0.87 3.64 24.82
C GLY A 187 -2.24 4.28 25.03
N TYR A 188 -2.65 4.63 26.26
CA TYR A 188 -3.94 5.27 26.57
C TYR A 188 -5.16 4.62 25.88
N ASN A 189 -5.18 3.30 25.83
CA ASN A 189 -6.22 2.49 25.17
C ASN A 189 -6.29 2.62 23.63
N PHE A 190 -5.37 3.32 22.98
CA PHE A 190 -5.23 3.33 21.52
C PHE A 190 -4.73 1.98 20.99
N PRO A 191 -5.16 1.55 19.79
CA PRO A 191 -4.70 0.33 19.15
C PRO A 191 -3.33 0.57 18.51
N LEU A 192 -2.29 0.54 19.33
CA LEU A 192 -0.89 0.63 18.90
C LEU A 192 -0.02 -0.29 19.75
N THR A 193 1.11 -0.73 19.18
CA THR A 193 2.11 -1.51 19.91
C THR A 193 2.96 -0.61 20.79
N ALA A 194 3.74 -1.21 21.69
CA ALA A 194 4.80 -0.48 22.38
C ALA A 194 5.75 0.21 21.38
N GLU A 195 6.31 1.33 21.80
CA GLU A 195 7.26 2.08 20.98
C GLU A 195 8.50 1.25 20.66
N TYR A 196 8.94 1.30 19.39
CA TYR A 196 10.14 0.59 18.96
C TYR A 196 11.40 1.18 19.59
N PRO A 197 12.41 0.35 19.93
CA PRO A 197 13.71 0.86 20.33
C PRO A 197 14.35 1.68 19.21
N GLU A 198 15.19 2.67 19.55
CA GLU A 198 15.85 3.54 18.56
C GLU A 198 16.69 2.78 17.53
N SER A 199 17.24 1.62 17.90
CA SER A 199 17.97 0.73 16.98
C SER A 199 17.07 0.10 15.92
N ALA A 200 15.77 -0.04 16.17
CA ALA A 200 14.78 -0.60 15.23
C ALA A 200 14.08 0.46 14.37
N LYS A 201 14.28 1.75 14.64
CA LYS A 201 13.73 2.84 13.82
C LYS A 201 14.64 3.11 12.63
N LEU A 202 14.11 3.14 11.41
CA LEU A 202 14.90 3.51 10.22
C LEU A 202 15.54 4.91 10.40
N PRO A 203 16.78 5.13 9.92
CA PRO A 203 17.35 6.46 9.87
C PRO A 203 16.45 7.42 9.10
N THR A 204 16.39 8.66 9.59
CA THR A 204 15.59 9.72 8.99
C THR A 204 16.48 10.79 8.37
N MET A 205 15.91 11.53 7.42
CA MET A 205 16.48 12.64 6.67
C MET A 205 15.55 13.84 6.82
N PHE A 206 16.01 15.02 6.41
CA PHE A 206 15.23 16.26 6.48
C PHE A 206 14.65 16.53 7.89
N ASN A 207 15.51 16.46 8.91
CA ASN A 207 15.15 16.68 10.33
C ASN A 207 14.11 15.70 10.90
N GLY A 208 14.01 14.49 10.37
CA GLY A 208 13.09 13.47 10.91
C GLY A 208 11.86 13.20 10.05
N GLU A 209 11.62 14.05 9.04
CA GLU A 209 10.39 14.03 8.24
C GLU A 209 10.30 12.83 7.29
N VAL A 210 11.44 12.28 6.86
CA VAL A 210 11.48 11.25 5.83
C VAL A 210 12.46 10.14 6.21
N HIS A 211 12.04 8.89 6.19
CA HIS A 211 12.96 7.77 6.43
C HIS A 211 13.69 7.32 5.15
N VAL A 212 14.85 6.69 5.32
CA VAL A 212 15.68 6.14 4.22
C VAL A 212 15.01 5.06 3.36
N GLY A 213 13.76 4.70 3.66
CA GLY A 213 12.97 3.78 2.84
C GLY A 213 12.75 4.26 1.42
N ILE A 214 12.70 5.57 1.19
CA ILE A 214 12.65 6.12 -0.17
C ILE A 214 13.89 5.72 -0.98
N ILE A 215 15.08 5.83 -0.37
CA ILE A 215 16.34 5.45 -1.04
C ILE A 215 16.33 3.94 -1.31
N MET A 216 15.87 3.13 -0.36
CA MET A 216 15.77 1.68 -0.54
C MET A 216 14.86 1.31 -1.72
N VAL A 217 13.71 1.97 -1.86
CA VAL A 217 12.80 1.78 -3.01
C VAL A 217 13.48 2.13 -4.32
N ILE A 218 14.14 3.29 -4.41
CA ILE A 218 14.82 3.73 -5.64
C ILE A 218 15.94 2.75 -6.02
N VAL A 219 16.77 2.36 -5.06
CA VAL A 219 17.85 1.40 -5.28
C VAL A 219 17.31 0.06 -5.78
N LEU A 220 16.28 -0.49 -5.13
CA LEU A 220 15.66 -1.74 -5.59
C LEU A 220 15.00 -1.61 -6.97
N ALA A 221 14.36 -0.48 -7.26
CA ALA A 221 13.77 -0.24 -8.57
C ALA A 221 14.83 -0.26 -9.68
N VAL A 222 15.98 0.40 -9.45
CA VAL A 222 17.11 0.41 -10.39
C VAL A 222 17.70 -1.00 -10.56
N ILE A 223 17.91 -1.73 -9.45
CA ILE A 223 18.42 -3.11 -9.48
C ILE A 223 17.48 -4.01 -10.28
N LEU A 224 16.18 -3.97 -9.98
CA LEU A 224 15.18 -4.77 -10.68
C LEU A 224 15.13 -4.40 -12.16
N GLN A 225 15.07 -3.12 -12.50
CA GLN A 225 15.09 -2.67 -13.89
C GLN A 225 16.31 -3.19 -14.66
N TYR A 226 17.49 -3.20 -14.03
CA TYR A 226 18.69 -3.76 -14.63
C TYR A 226 18.56 -5.26 -14.88
N VAL A 227 18.12 -6.03 -13.87
CA VAL A 227 17.88 -7.48 -13.98
C VAL A 227 16.87 -7.79 -15.08
N TYR A 228 15.87 -6.93 -15.23
CA TYR A 228 14.77 -7.04 -16.18
C TYR A 228 15.11 -6.67 -17.62
N SER A 229 16.17 -5.89 -17.80
CA SER A 229 16.68 -5.49 -19.11
C SER A 229 17.65 -6.52 -19.72
N ARG A 230 18.06 -7.51 -18.92
CA ARG A 230 18.88 -8.65 -19.35
C ARG A 230 18.00 -9.85 -19.66
#